data_AF-A0A5B6ZK94-F1
#
_entry.id   AF-A0A5B6ZK94-F1
#
_cell.length_a   1.000
_cell.length_b   1.000
_cell.length_c   1.000
_cell.angle_alpha   90.00
_cell.angle_beta   90.00
_cell.angle_gamma   90.00
#
_symmetry.space_group_name_H-M   'P 1'
#
loop_
_entity.id
_entity.type
_entity.pdbx_description
1 polymer ?
#
loop_
_entity_poly.entity_id
_entity_poly.type
_entity_poly.pdbx_seq_one_letter_code
_entity_poly.pdbx_strand_id
1 'polypeptide(L)'
;CKILSSPTMAASLQLNVGPFKPQKFRSKSLPKHSPRLVTFRCSATSPSKRYTITLLPGDGIGPEVISVAKNVLKLAGSLEGIEFRFKEMPMGGAALDLTGVPLPEETLSTAKQSDAVLLGAIGGYKWDNNEKHLKPETGLLQLREGLKVFANLRPASVLPQGSRSGWDTST
;
A
#
# COMPACT_ATOMS: atom_id res chain seq x y z
N CYS A 1 -16.10 -72.87 -13.42
CA CYS A 1 -15.51 -73.58 -12.26
C CYS A 1 -15.94 -72.87 -10.98
N LYS A 2 -16.74 -73.55 -10.14
CA LYS A 2 -17.06 -73.39 -8.69
C LYS A 2 -16.86 -72.00 -8.06
N ILE A 3 -17.89 -71.25 -7.65
CA ILE A 3 -18.87 -71.41 -6.53
C ILE A 3 -18.23 -71.45 -5.12
N LEU A 4 -18.67 -70.49 -4.30
CA LEU A 4 -18.81 -70.34 -2.82
C LEU A 4 -18.11 -69.05 -2.34
N SER A 5 -18.65 -68.18 -1.47
CA SER A 5 -19.85 -68.17 -0.63
C SER A 5 -20.06 -66.73 -0.10
N SER A 6 -21.30 -66.27 0.01
CA SER A 6 -21.78 -65.14 0.85
C SER A 6 -21.60 -65.47 2.36
N PRO A 7 -21.87 -64.59 3.38
CA PRO A 7 -22.77 -63.41 3.37
C PRO A 7 -22.36 -62.15 4.18
N THR A 8 -22.96 -61.04 3.77
CA THR A 8 -23.69 -60.03 4.55
C THR A 8 -23.34 -59.79 6.02
N MET A 9 -22.90 -58.57 6.36
CA MET A 9 -23.22 -57.90 7.64
C MET A 9 -23.45 -56.41 7.39
N ALA A 10 -24.72 -56.01 7.45
CA ALA A 10 -25.15 -54.62 7.52
C ALA A 10 -24.94 -54.11 8.95
N ALA A 11 -24.21 -53.00 9.11
CA ALA A 11 -24.13 -52.29 10.37
C ALA A 11 -25.12 -51.11 10.33
N SER A 12 -26.22 -51.28 11.07
CA SER A 12 -27.28 -50.30 11.26
C SER A 12 -26.85 -49.32 12.35
N LEU A 13 -26.65 -48.04 12.01
CA LEU A 13 -26.51 -46.95 12.96
C LEU A 13 -27.89 -46.33 13.19
N GLN A 14 -28.55 -46.77 14.27
CA GLN A 14 -29.79 -46.16 14.73
C GLN A 14 -29.49 -44.80 15.37
N LEU A 15 -29.99 -43.72 14.76
CA LEU A 15 -30.05 -42.41 15.38
C LEU A 15 -31.20 -42.39 16.39
N ASN A 16 -30.85 -42.30 17.67
CA ASN A 16 -31.81 -42.15 18.76
C ASN A 16 -32.20 -40.66 18.88
N VAL A 17 -33.31 -40.26 18.28
CA VAL A 17 -33.85 -38.90 18.40
C VAL A 17 -34.85 -38.87 19.55
N GLY A 18 -34.40 -38.40 20.72
CA GLY A 18 -35.30 -38.09 21.84
C GLY A 18 -36.06 -36.78 21.60
N PRO A 19 -37.32 -36.65 22.06
CA PRO A 19 -38.11 -35.43 21.87
C PRO A 19 -37.62 -34.32 22.80
N PHE A 20 -36.93 -33.32 22.24
CA PHE A 20 -36.55 -32.11 22.94
C PHE A 20 -37.79 -31.21 23.16
N LYS A 21 -38.15 -30.98 24.43
CA LYS A 21 -39.24 -30.08 24.81
C LYS A 21 -38.87 -28.62 24.49
N PRO A 22 -39.81 -27.81 23.98
CA PRO A 22 -39.54 -26.39 23.71
C PRO A 22 -39.47 -25.61 25.03
N GLN A 23 -38.28 -25.11 25.36
CA GLN A 23 -38.13 -24.08 26.39
C GLN A 23 -38.68 -22.75 25.87
N LYS A 24 -39.67 -22.19 26.57
CA LYS A 24 -40.15 -20.83 26.35
C LYS A 24 -39.06 -19.84 26.77
N PHE A 25 -38.30 -19.34 25.80
CA PHE A 25 -37.34 -18.28 26.04
C PHE A 25 -38.08 -16.96 26.21
N ARG A 26 -38.10 -16.44 27.44
CA ARG A 26 -38.71 -15.16 27.80
C ARG A 26 -37.83 -14.05 27.22
N SER A 27 -38.22 -13.49 26.08
CA SER A 27 -37.54 -12.36 25.46
C SER A 27 -37.57 -11.15 26.39
N LYS A 28 -36.42 -10.76 26.94
CA LYS A 28 -36.26 -9.42 27.51
C LYS A 28 -36.05 -8.46 26.34
N SER A 29 -36.92 -7.45 26.24
CA SER A 29 -36.86 -6.41 25.22
C SER A 29 -35.55 -5.64 25.31
N LEU A 30 -34.73 -5.70 24.26
CA LEU A 30 -33.58 -4.82 24.06
C LEU A 30 -34.07 -3.39 23.77
N PRO A 31 -33.38 -2.34 24.26
CA PRO A 31 -33.73 -0.97 23.94
C PRO A 31 -33.55 -0.71 22.44
N LYS A 32 -34.59 -0.16 21.81
CA LYS A 32 -34.57 0.33 20.41
C LYS A 32 -33.60 1.50 20.30
N HIS A 33 -32.32 1.22 20.09
CA HIS A 33 -31.42 2.19 19.49
C HIS A 33 -31.50 2.01 17.98
N SER A 34 -32.29 2.87 17.32
CA SER A 34 -32.25 2.98 15.86
C SER A 34 -30.81 3.31 15.46
N PRO A 35 -30.15 2.54 14.58
CA PRO A 35 -28.95 3.04 13.96
C PRO A 35 -29.40 4.28 13.16
N ARG A 36 -28.89 5.45 13.53
CA ARG A 36 -28.93 6.57 12.59
C ARG A 36 -28.15 6.07 11.39
N LEU A 37 -28.86 5.81 10.31
CA LEU A 37 -28.26 5.68 9.01
C LEU A 37 -27.55 7.02 8.79
N VAL A 38 -26.25 7.06 9.05
CA VAL A 38 -25.42 8.15 8.57
C VAL A 38 -25.45 7.95 7.07
N THR A 39 -26.36 8.66 6.41
CA THR A 39 -26.34 8.78 4.98
C THR A 39 -25.03 9.48 4.67
N PHE A 40 -23.98 8.70 4.40
CA PHE A 40 -22.82 9.20 3.70
C PHE A 40 -23.35 9.69 2.36
N ARG A 41 -23.65 10.98 2.28
CA ARG A 41 -23.83 11.64 0.99
C ARG A 41 -22.48 11.53 0.31
N CYS A 42 -22.30 10.49 -0.49
CA CYS A 42 -21.34 10.52 -1.57
C CYS A 42 -21.90 11.55 -2.57
N SER A 43 -21.69 12.83 -2.26
CA SER A 43 -21.70 13.83 -3.31
C SER A 43 -20.51 13.44 -4.16
N ALA A 44 -20.76 12.88 -5.34
CA ALA A 44 -19.74 12.70 -6.34
C ALA A 44 -19.27 14.10 -6.76
N THR A 45 -18.41 14.70 -5.93
CA THR A 45 -17.80 15.99 -6.21
C THR A 45 -16.93 15.77 -7.43
N SER A 46 -17.33 16.37 -8.55
CA SER A 46 -16.47 16.40 -9.74
C SER A 46 -15.13 17.00 -9.34
N PRO A 47 -14.00 16.38 -9.70
CA PRO A 47 -12.70 16.86 -9.25
C PRO A 47 -12.49 18.29 -9.75
N SER A 48 -12.25 19.21 -8.81
CA SER A 48 -12.06 20.64 -9.07
C SER A 48 -10.64 20.95 -9.53
N LYS A 49 -9.68 20.08 -9.19
CA LYS A 49 -8.26 20.19 -9.52
C LYS A 49 -7.69 18.84 -9.93
N ARG A 50 -6.71 18.87 -10.82
CA ARG A 50 -6.00 17.69 -11.30
C ARG A 50 -4.50 17.95 -11.25
N TYR A 51 -3.74 16.98 -10.72
CA TYR A 51 -2.28 17.02 -10.71
C TYR A 51 -1.69 15.77 -11.36
N THR A 52 -0.55 15.94 -12.03
CA THR A 52 0.26 14.86 -12.58
C THR A 52 1.44 14.60 -11.66
N ILE A 53 1.58 13.36 -11.22
CA ILE A 53 2.63 12.91 -10.30
C ILE A 53 3.47 11.84 -11.01
N THR A 54 4.77 12.11 -11.13
CA THR A 54 5.73 11.08 -11.53
C THR A 54 6.04 10.20 -10.33
N LEU A 55 5.81 8.90 -10.46
CA LEU A 55 6.19 7.90 -9.47
C LEU A 55 7.55 7.31 -9.86
N LEU A 56 8.49 7.33 -8.93
CA LEU A 56 9.80 6.70 -9.05
C LEU A 56 9.90 5.60 -7.98
N PRO A 57 9.40 4.38 -8.24
CA PRO A 57 9.42 3.27 -7.28
C PRO A 57 10.81 2.98 -6.73
N GLY A 58 11.82 2.98 -7.62
CA GLY A 58 13.21 2.71 -7.29
C GLY A 58 13.44 1.25 -6.89
N ASP A 59 14.27 1.05 -5.86
CA ASP A 59 14.88 -0.23 -5.51
C ASP A 59 14.39 -0.76 -4.16
N GLY A 60 14.66 -2.04 -3.90
CA GLY A 60 14.35 -2.70 -2.62
C GLY A 60 12.86 -2.62 -2.26
N ILE A 61 12.55 -2.06 -1.08
CA ILE A 61 11.16 -1.88 -0.61
C ILE A 61 10.41 -0.74 -1.31
N GLY A 62 11.10 0.05 -2.15
CA GLY A 62 10.56 1.25 -2.79
C GLY A 62 9.24 1.01 -3.54
N PRO A 63 9.15 0.01 -4.44
CA PRO A 63 7.91 -0.31 -5.16
C PRO A 63 6.72 -0.65 -4.25
N GLU A 64 6.95 -1.35 -3.15
CA GLU A 64 5.90 -1.74 -2.22
C GLU A 64 5.33 -0.51 -1.49
N VAL A 65 6.22 0.34 -0.95
CA VAL A 65 5.81 1.55 -0.22
C VAL A 65 5.14 2.56 -1.15
N ILE A 66 5.65 2.73 -2.38
CA ILE A 66 5.04 3.63 -3.38
C ILE A 66 3.64 3.15 -3.80
N SER A 67 3.43 1.84 -3.95
CA SER A 67 2.11 1.29 -4.25
C SER A 67 1.08 1.65 -3.18
N VAL A 68 1.44 1.52 -1.89
CA VAL A 68 0.58 1.92 -0.78
C VAL A 68 0.34 3.43 -0.75
N ALA A 69 1.40 4.23 -0.90
CA ALA A 69 1.30 5.69 -0.91
C ALA A 69 0.39 6.20 -2.04
N LYS A 70 0.49 5.62 -3.24
CA LYS A 70 -0.39 5.91 -4.39
C LYS A 70 -1.86 5.68 -4.06
N ASN A 71 -2.18 4.59 -3.36
CA ASN A 71 -3.55 4.28 -2.97
C ASN A 71 -4.09 5.26 -1.92
N VAL A 72 -3.28 5.60 -0.92
CA VAL A 72 -3.63 6.60 0.10
C VAL A 72 -3.85 7.98 -0.54
N LEU A 73 -2.97 8.40 -1.45
CA LEU A 73 -3.12 9.66 -2.18
C LEU A 73 -4.40 9.71 -3.01
N LYS A 74 -4.73 8.63 -3.73
CA LYS A 74 -6.00 8.55 -4.49
C LYS A 74 -7.21 8.73 -3.59
N LEU A 75 -7.24 8.05 -2.45
CA LEU A 75 -8.35 8.14 -1.51
C LEU A 75 -8.46 9.54 -0.91
N ALA A 76 -7.36 10.07 -0.38
CA ALA A 76 -7.32 11.41 0.20
C ALA A 76 -7.71 12.49 -0.83
N GLY A 77 -7.19 12.40 -2.06
CA GLY A 77 -7.55 13.31 -3.15
C GLY A 77 -9.03 13.26 -3.48
N SER A 78 -9.62 12.06 -3.59
CA SER A 78 -11.05 11.91 -3.87
C SER A 78 -11.94 12.55 -2.81
N LEU A 79 -11.54 12.54 -1.53
CA LEU A 79 -12.29 13.17 -0.45
C LEU A 79 -12.24 14.70 -0.53
N GLU A 80 -11.14 15.26 -1.04
CA GLU A 80 -10.90 16.70 -1.19
C GLU A 80 -11.24 17.24 -2.59
N GLY A 81 -11.81 16.41 -3.47
CA GLY A 81 -12.13 16.80 -4.85
C GLY A 81 -10.90 17.09 -5.72
N ILE A 82 -9.79 16.38 -5.47
CA ILE A 82 -8.53 16.43 -6.22
C ILE A 82 -8.32 15.11 -6.97
N GLU A 83 -8.06 15.18 -8.27
CA GLU A 83 -7.69 14.03 -9.09
C GLU A 83 -6.16 13.94 -9.26
N PHE A 84 -5.59 12.75 -9.09
CA PHE A 84 -4.18 12.50 -9.35
C PHE A 84 -3.99 11.58 -10.55
N ARG A 85 -3.17 12.01 -11.51
CA ARG A 85 -2.66 11.19 -12.61
C ARG A 85 -1.25 10.74 -12.28
N PHE A 86 -1.00 9.44 -12.37
CA PHE A 86 0.29 8.87 -12.03
C PHE A 86 0.99 8.35 -13.29
N LYS A 87 2.26 8.67 -13.45
CA LYS A 87 3.14 8.06 -14.45
C LYS A 87 4.36 7.45 -13.76
N GLU A 88 4.50 6.14 -13.86
CA GLU A 88 5.63 5.41 -13.28
C GLU A 88 6.82 5.42 -14.24
N MET A 89 8.00 5.73 -13.73
CA MET A 89 9.25 5.79 -14.50
C MET A 89 10.39 5.07 -13.77
N PRO A 90 11.31 4.40 -14.49
CA PRO A 90 12.44 3.70 -13.90
C PRO A 90 13.50 4.69 -13.37
N MET A 91 14.08 4.36 -12.21
CA MET A 91 15.19 5.11 -11.60
C MET A 91 15.99 4.18 -10.66
N GLY A 92 17.26 4.49 -10.41
CA GLY A 92 18.13 3.73 -9.51
C GLY A 92 18.65 2.43 -10.13
N GLY A 93 18.78 1.40 -9.32
CA GLY A 93 19.15 0.05 -9.73
C GLY A 93 18.17 -0.54 -10.76
N ALA A 94 16.87 -0.30 -10.58
CA ALA A 94 15.84 -0.70 -11.54
C ALA A 94 16.06 -0.07 -12.92
N ALA A 95 16.53 1.18 -13.00
CA ALA A 95 16.90 1.79 -14.27
C ALA A 95 18.21 1.23 -14.83
N LEU A 96 19.21 0.99 -13.99
CA LEU A 96 20.47 0.35 -14.41
C LEU A 96 20.20 -1.00 -15.08
N ASP A 97 19.32 -1.81 -14.50
CA ASP A 97 18.96 -3.11 -15.06
C ASP A 97 18.21 -3.00 -16.40
N LEU A 98 17.40 -1.97 -16.60
CA LEU A 98 16.56 -1.79 -17.79
C LEU A 98 17.27 -1.05 -18.93
N THR A 99 18.06 -0.03 -18.61
CA THR A 99 18.60 0.93 -19.58
C THR A 99 20.09 1.16 -19.44
N GLY A 100 20.76 0.53 -18.46
CA GLY A 100 22.20 0.69 -18.23
C GLY A 100 22.62 2.00 -17.56
N VAL A 101 21.68 2.88 -17.18
CA VAL A 101 21.97 4.16 -16.52
C VAL A 101 21.05 4.36 -15.32
N PRO A 102 21.51 5.01 -14.22
CA PRO A 102 20.73 5.13 -12.99
C PRO A 102 19.58 6.17 -13.10
N LEU A 103 19.65 7.07 -14.06
CA LEU A 103 18.59 8.03 -14.39
C LEU A 103 18.46 8.17 -15.91
N PRO A 104 17.45 7.54 -16.52
CA PRO A 104 17.15 7.73 -17.95
C PRO A 104 16.68 9.16 -18.24
N GLU A 105 17.03 9.69 -19.41
CA GLU A 105 16.61 11.04 -19.82
C GLU A 105 15.08 11.16 -19.89
N GLU A 106 14.39 10.10 -20.32
CA GLU A 106 12.93 10.07 -20.34
C GLU A 106 12.33 10.21 -18.93
N THR A 107 12.96 9.61 -17.92
CA THR A 107 12.55 9.74 -16.51
C THR A 107 12.69 11.18 -16.04
N LEU A 108 13.82 11.83 -16.35
CA LEU A 108 14.04 13.23 -15.99
C LEU A 108 13.08 14.18 -16.72
N SER A 109 12.87 13.96 -18.02
CA SER A 109 11.93 14.74 -18.83
C SER A 109 10.50 14.61 -18.30
N THR A 110 10.08 13.39 -17.98
CA THR A 110 8.77 13.12 -17.37
C THR A 110 8.64 13.78 -15.99
N ALA A 111 9.68 13.72 -15.16
CA ALA A 111 9.70 14.39 -13.87
C ALA A 111 9.55 15.92 -13.98
N LYS A 112 10.20 16.54 -14.98
CA LYS A 112 10.10 17.98 -15.26
C LYS A 112 8.72 18.42 -15.77
N GLN A 113 7.98 17.52 -16.42
CA GLN A 113 6.64 17.78 -16.96
C GLN A 113 5.52 17.56 -15.93
N SER A 114 5.82 16.93 -14.79
CA SER A 114 4.87 16.65 -13.73
C SER A 114 4.82 17.77 -12.69
N ASP A 115 3.68 17.87 -12.00
CA ASP A 115 3.49 18.83 -10.91
C ASP A 115 4.27 18.42 -9.64
N ALA A 116 4.47 17.11 -9.46
CA ALA A 116 5.23 16.56 -8.34
C ALA A 116 5.92 15.23 -8.71
N VAL A 117 6.94 14.87 -7.94
CA VAL A 117 7.64 13.59 -8.02
C VAL A 117 7.57 12.89 -6.67
N LEU A 118 7.15 11.62 -6.66
CA LEU A 118 7.15 10.78 -5.48
C LEU A 118 8.15 9.63 -5.68
N LEU A 119 9.24 9.67 -4.90
CA LEU A 119 10.34 8.71 -4.94
C LEU A 119 10.21 7.70 -3.79
N GLY A 120 10.45 6.42 -4.06
CA GLY A 120 10.52 5.35 -3.08
C GLY A 120 11.89 5.28 -2.41
N ALA A 121 12.65 4.22 -2.71
CA ALA A 121 13.99 4.01 -2.19
C ALA A 121 14.98 3.77 -3.34
N ILE A 122 16.27 4.00 -3.10
CA ILE A 122 17.32 3.84 -4.11
C ILE A 122 18.50 3.12 -3.47
N GLY A 123 19.11 2.18 -4.20
CA GLY A 123 20.28 1.43 -3.77
C GLY A 123 20.02 -0.07 -3.62
N GLY A 124 21.10 -0.85 -3.60
CA GLY A 124 21.06 -2.29 -3.37
C GLY A 124 22.39 -2.96 -3.68
N TYR A 125 22.67 -4.07 -2.99
CA TYR A 125 23.96 -4.77 -3.03
C TYR A 125 24.44 -5.18 -4.43
N LYS A 126 23.49 -5.39 -5.36
CA LYS A 126 23.77 -5.78 -6.74
C LYS A 126 24.66 -4.76 -7.47
N TRP A 127 24.55 -3.47 -7.16
CA TRP A 127 25.23 -2.39 -7.88
C TRP A 127 26.34 -1.72 -7.07
N ASP A 128 26.70 -2.26 -5.90
CA ASP A 128 27.71 -1.65 -5.00
C ASP A 128 29.11 -1.61 -5.61
N ASN A 129 29.44 -2.61 -6.44
CA ASN A 129 30.72 -2.74 -7.12
C ASN A 129 30.77 -2.02 -8.48
N ASN A 130 29.69 -1.34 -8.88
CA ASN A 130 29.70 -0.54 -10.10
C ASN A 130 30.63 0.66 -9.97
N GLU A 131 31.10 1.15 -11.12
CA GLU A 131 31.74 2.45 -11.20
C GLU A 131 30.81 3.54 -10.64
N LYS A 132 31.40 4.60 -10.06
CA LYS A 132 30.65 5.66 -9.37
C LYS A 132 29.51 6.23 -10.21
N HIS A 133 29.71 6.42 -11.51
CA HIS A 133 28.70 7.00 -12.39
C HIS A 133 27.53 6.05 -12.71
N LEU A 134 27.70 4.75 -12.46
CA LEU A 134 26.71 3.68 -12.63
C LEU A 134 26.16 3.18 -11.29
N LYS A 135 26.33 3.94 -10.21
CA LYS A 135 25.69 3.66 -8.91
C LYS A 135 24.27 4.25 -8.87
N PRO A 136 23.29 3.57 -8.26
CA PRO A 136 21.93 4.07 -8.12
C PRO A 136 21.85 5.49 -7.50
N GLU A 137 22.68 5.77 -6.49
CA GLU A 137 22.71 7.06 -5.77
C GLU A 137 23.15 8.22 -6.68
N THR A 138 23.93 7.95 -7.72
CA THR A 138 24.30 8.96 -8.73
C THR A 138 23.07 9.47 -9.46
N GLY A 139 22.11 8.59 -9.77
CA GLY A 139 20.82 8.99 -10.36
C GLY A 139 20.02 9.92 -9.45
N LEU A 140 20.10 9.74 -8.13
CA LEU A 140 19.43 10.63 -7.16
C LEU A 140 20.04 12.04 -7.16
N LEU A 141 21.36 12.16 -7.28
CA LEU A 141 22.03 13.44 -7.39
C LEU A 141 21.68 14.15 -8.71
N GLN A 142 21.73 13.42 -9.83
CA GLN A 142 21.34 13.92 -11.15
C GLN A 142 19.88 14.39 -11.18
N LEU A 143 18.97 13.66 -10.53
CA LEU A 143 17.56 14.04 -10.45
C LEU A 143 17.38 15.36 -9.68
N ARG A 144 18.05 15.51 -8.54
CA ARG A 144 17.97 16.73 -7.72
C ARG A 144 18.50 17.95 -8.47
N GLU A 145 19.63 17.80 -9.14
CA GLU A 145 20.21 18.84 -10.00
C GLU A 145 19.26 19.19 -11.16
N GLY A 146 18.78 18.18 -11.87
CA GLY A 146 17.90 18.35 -13.02
C GLY A 146 16.55 19.00 -12.68
N LEU A 147 16.03 18.79 -11.47
CA LEU A 147 14.80 19.42 -10.97
C LEU A 147 15.05 20.73 -10.21
N LYS A 148 16.32 21.09 -9.96
CA LYS A 148 16.71 22.29 -9.19
C LYS A 148 16.10 22.36 -7.78
N VAL A 149 15.93 21.21 -7.11
CA VAL A 149 15.34 21.11 -5.77
C VAL A 149 16.38 21.34 -4.66
N PHE A 150 16.80 22.59 -4.50
CA PHE A 150 17.86 22.98 -3.56
C PHE A 150 17.44 22.86 -2.08
N ALA A 151 16.16 23.02 -1.77
CA ALA A 151 15.64 22.98 -0.41
C ALA A 151 15.25 21.55 -0.02
N ASN A 152 15.97 20.95 0.93
CA ASN A 152 15.68 19.63 1.48
C ASN A 152 15.13 19.75 2.90
N LEU A 153 13.81 19.58 3.04
CA LEU A 153 13.11 19.62 4.32
C LEU A 153 13.05 18.22 4.96
N ARG A 154 13.46 18.11 6.23
CA ARG A 154 13.50 16.85 7.00
C ARG A 154 12.86 17.05 8.39
N PRO A 155 11.52 17.01 8.50
CA PRO A 155 10.87 17.16 9.79
C PRO A 155 11.27 16.01 10.74
N ALA A 156 11.68 16.35 11.96
CA ALA A 156 12.00 15.42 13.03
C ALA A 156 11.04 15.67 14.21
N SER A 157 10.17 14.71 14.51
CA SER A 157 9.18 14.82 15.59
C SER A 157 9.01 13.48 16.28
N VAL A 158 9.01 13.49 17.62
CA VAL A 158 8.76 12.30 18.43
C VAL A 158 7.25 12.15 18.61
N LEU A 159 6.70 11.02 18.17
CA LEU A 159 5.27 10.75 18.33
C LEU A 159 4.97 10.26 19.76
N PRO A 160 3.83 10.64 20.37
CA PRO A 160 3.48 10.21 21.73
C PRO A 160 3.39 8.69 21.93
N GLN A 161 3.15 7.92 20.86
CA GLN A 161 3.11 6.46 20.96
C GLN A 161 4.51 5.84 21.13
N GLY A 162 5.55 6.55 20.68
CA GLY A 162 6.96 6.13 20.74
C GLY A 162 7.74 6.69 21.94
N SER A 163 7.18 7.65 22.69
CA SER A 163 7.85 8.28 23.84
C SER A 163 7.85 7.43 25.14
N ARG A 164 7.49 6.15 25.07
CA ARG A 164 7.51 5.24 26.24
C ARG A 164 8.91 4.83 26.70
N SER A 165 9.97 5.13 25.96
CA SER A 165 11.35 5.06 26.46
C SER A 165 11.75 6.45 26.96
N GLY A 166 12.07 6.57 28.25
CA GLY A 166 12.37 7.80 28.98
C GLY A 166 13.52 8.66 28.44
N TRP A 167 13.33 9.22 27.25
CA TRP A 167 14.14 10.26 26.61
C TRP A 167 13.46 11.63 26.73
N ASP A 168 12.55 11.80 27.69
CA ASP A 168 12.02 13.11 28.03
C ASP A 168 12.99 13.77 29.00
N THR A 169 14.03 14.43 28.47
CA THR A 169 14.93 15.30 29.25
C THR A 169 14.27 16.67 29.46
N SER A 170 13.07 16.67 30.01
CA SER A 170 12.34 17.88 30.41
C SER A 170 12.09 17.79 31.91
N THR A 171 13.10 18.12 32.70
CA THR A 171 12.97 18.56 34.10
C THR A 171 13.77 19.83 34.25
#